data_AF-A0A392QYL8-F1
#
_entry.id   AF-A0A392QYL8-F1
#
_cell.length_a   1.000
_cell.length_b   1.000
_cell.length_c   1.000
_cell.angle_alpha   90.00
_cell.angle_beta   90.00
_cell.angle_gamma   90.00
#
_symmetry.space_group_name_H-M   'P 1'
#
loop_
_entity.id
_entity.type
_entity.pdbx_description
1 polymer ?
#
loop_
_entity_poly.entity_id
_entity_poly.type
_entity_poly.pdbx_seq_one_letter_code
_entity_poly.pdbx_strand_id
1 'polypeptide(L)'
;MDTEFPGVIYSSKVDRRHLRPSELYNYVKVNVDALKLIQLGLTFSDENGNLPDFGTSNCFIWEFNFCDFNVKRDLHNKDSIDLLRRQGINFNCNVIHGVNLFHFFELMARSGLVRNERVTWVTFHGTYDFGYLVK
;
A
#
# COMPACT_ATOMS: atom_id res chain seq x y z
N MET A 1 2.46 6.75 5.95
CA MET A 1 1.87 5.54 5.34
C MET A 1 2.44 5.40 3.95
N ASP A 2 2.73 4.17 3.55
CA ASP A 2 3.31 3.82 2.27
C ASP A 2 2.83 2.43 1.82
N THR A 3 2.84 2.14 0.52
CA THR A 3 2.38 0.85 -0.02
C THR A 3 3.31 0.26 -1.06
N GLU A 4 3.43 -1.07 -1.04
CA GLU A 4 4.10 -1.80 -2.12
C GLU A 4 3.07 -2.54 -2.97
N PHE A 5 3.21 -2.41 -4.28
CA PHE A 5 2.29 -2.95 -5.26
C PHE A 5 3.03 -3.32 -6.55
N PRO A 6 2.46 -4.16 -7.43
CA PRO A 6 3.18 -4.76 -8.55
C PRO A 6 3.38 -3.80 -9.74
N GLY A 7 3.59 -2.51 -9.47
CA GLY A 7 3.88 -1.47 -10.44
C GLY A 7 2.66 -1.01 -11.24
N VAL A 8 2.89 -0.76 -12.53
CA VAL A 8 1.91 -0.27 -13.50
C VAL A 8 1.94 -1.19 -14.71
N ILE A 9 0.76 -1.62 -15.17
CA ILE A 9 0.61 -2.48 -16.37
C ILE A 9 -0.10 -1.76 -17.52
N TYR A 10 -0.91 -0.74 -17.22
CA TYR A 10 -1.54 0.14 -18.21
C TYR A 10 -0.77 1.45 -18.27
N SER A 11 -0.03 1.66 -19.36
CA SER A 11 0.75 2.88 -19.59
C SER A 11 -0.06 3.95 -20.34
N SER A 12 0.25 5.22 -20.04
CA SER A 12 -0.24 6.35 -20.83
C SER A 12 0.66 6.55 -22.05
N LYS A 13 0.07 6.84 -23.22
CA LYS A 13 0.81 7.25 -24.42
C LYS A 13 1.33 8.69 -24.33
N VAL A 14 0.81 9.46 -23.39
CA VAL A 14 1.19 10.85 -23.10
C VAL A 14 1.94 10.88 -21.77
N ASP A 15 2.99 11.69 -21.68
CA ASP A 15 3.72 11.90 -20.42
C ASP A 15 2.75 12.35 -19.31
N ARG A 16 2.84 11.68 -18.15
CA ARG A 16 1.98 11.89 -16.97
C ARG A 16 1.94 13.35 -16.52
N ARG A 17 3.02 14.12 -16.74
CA ARG A 17 3.11 15.54 -16.39
C ARG A 17 2.19 16.44 -17.20
N HIS A 18 1.72 15.95 -18.35
CA HIS A 18 0.83 16.68 -19.26
C HIS A 18 -0.62 16.20 -19.17
N LEU A 19 -0.91 15.18 -18.35
CA LEU A 19 -2.27 14.72 -18.15
C LEU A 19 -3.06 15.72 -17.30
N ARG A 20 -4.32 15.93 -17.68
CA ARG A 20 -5.27 16.65 -16.83
C ARG A 20 -5.55 15.83 -15.56
N PRO A 21 -5.95 16.45 -14.43
CA PRO A 21 -6.21 15.73 -13.19
C PRO A 21 -7.17 14.53 -13.33
N SER A 22 -8.23 14.67 -14.13
CA SER A 22 -9.18 13.58 -14.40
C SER A 22 -8.57 12.41 -15.18
N GLU A 23 -7.65 12.70 -16.11
CA GLU A 23 -6.94 11.69 -16.88
C GLU A 23 -5.91 10.96 -16.02
N LEU A 24 -5.20 11.70 -15.16
CA LEU A 24 -4.29 11.13 -14.18
C LEU A 24 -5.04 10.23 -13.20
N TYR A 25 -6.20 10.65 -12.71
CA TYR A 25 -7.06 9.81 -11.86
C TYR A 25 -7.46 8.52 -12.56
N ASN A 26 -7.96 8.60 -13.81
CA ASN A 26 -8.36 7.41 -14.57
C ASN A 26 -7.17 6.47 -14.81
N TYR A 27 -6.00 7.03 -15.08
CA TYR A 27 -4.75 6.28 -15.23
C TYR A 27 -4.34 5.54 -13.95
N VAL A 28 -4.43 6.19 -12.77
CA VAL A 28 -4.15 5.54 -11.49
C VAL A 28 -5.21 4.47 -11.21
N LYS A 29 -6.49 4.83 -11.35
CA LYS A 29 -7.64 3.95 -11.08
C LYS A 29 -7.57 2.65 -11.86
N VAL A 30 -7.32 2.70 -13.18
CA VAL A 30 -7.30 1.47 -13.99
C VAL A 30 -6.18 0.50 -13.56
N ASN A 31 -5.05 1.02 -13.09
CA ASN A 31 -3.97 0.20 -12.56
C ASN A 31 -4.29 -0.34 -11.16
N VAL A 32 -4.78 0.51 -10.26
CA VAL A 32 -5.20 0.11 -8.91
C VAL A 32 -6.30 -0.95 -8.94
N ASP A 33 -7.31 -0.79 -9.80
CA ASP A 33 -8.41 -1.75 -9.95
C ASP A 33 -7.90 -3.12 -10.40
N ALA A 34 -6.97 -3.15 -11.36
CA ALA A 34 -6.45 -4.39 -11.96
C ALA A 34 -5.40 -5.12 -11.13
N LEU A 35 -4.70 -4.42 -10.23
CA LEU A 35 -3.58 -4.96 -9.48
C LEU A 35 -3.94 -5.19 -8.01
N LYS A 36 -3.15 -6.01 -7.33
CA LYS A 36 -3.36 -6.33 -5.91
C LYS A 36 -2.26 -5.70 -5.06
N LEU A 37 -2.65 -5.21 -3.89
CA LEU A 37 -1.73 -4.70 -2.88
C LEU A 37 -0.83 -5.83 -2.37
N ILE A 38 0.46 -5.56 -2.18
CA ILE A 38 1.43 -6.52 -1.66
C ILE A 38 1.74 -6.22 -0.19
N GLN A 39 1.96 -4.94 0.11
CA GLN A 39 2.35 -4.50 1.44
C GLN A 39 1.73 -3.15 1.79
N LEU A 40 1.48 -2.93 3.07
CA LEU A 40 1.11 -1.62 3.65
C LEU A 40 1.99 -1.33 4.87
N GLY A 41 2.70 -0.19 4.83
CA GLY A 41 3.46 0.34 5.95
C GLY A 41 2.66 1.40 6.72
N LEU A 42 2.51 1.21 8.03
CA LEU A 42 1.91 2.18 8.95
C LEU A 42 2.89 2.54 10.07
N THR A 43 3.17 3.84 10.15
CA THR A 43 3.89 4.46 11.26
C THR A 43 2.91 5.36 11.99
N PHE A 44 2.81 5.19 13.31
CA PHE A 44 2.01 6.05 14.17
C PHE A 44 2.95 6.93 14.98
N SER A 45 2.58 8.20 15.15
CA SER A 45 3.25 9.10 16.07
C SER A 45 2.26 10.02 16.75
N ASP A 46 2.64 10.57 17.89
CA ASP A 46 1.97 11.74 18.45
C ASP A 46 2.35 13.03 17.69
N GLU A 47 1.82 14.17 18.16
CA GLU A 47 2.10 15.50 17.60
C GLU A 47 3.56 15.96 17.71
N ASN A 48 4.34 15.34 18.60
CA ASN A 48 5.76 15.61 18.80
C ASN A 48 6.67 14.65 18.01
N GLY A 49 6.07 13.69 17.28
CA GLY A 49 6.81 12.69 16.51
C GLY A 49 7.25 11.48 17.32
N ASN A 50 6.75 11.29 18.55
CA ASN A 50 7.09 10.13 19.36
C ASN A 50 6.37 8.89 18.83
N LEU A 51 7.10 7.78 18.67
CA LEU A 51 6.56 6.49 18.27
C LEU A 51 5.93 5.75 19.46
N PRO A 52 4.94 4.87 19.23
CA PRO A 52 4.41 4.03 20.29
C PRO A 52 5.51 3.08 20.80
N ASP A 53 5.63 2.98 22.13
CA ASP A 53 6.59 2.12 22.82
C ASP A 53 5.94 1.01 23.66
N PHE A 54 4.62 1.12 23.88
CA PHE A 54 3.83 0.25 24.75
C PHE A 54 4.43 0.02 26.14
N GLY A 55 5.15 1.02 26.69
CA GLY A 55 5.85 0.91 27.96
C GLY A 55 7.10 0.04 27.92
N THR A 56 7.64 -0.24 26.73
CA THR A 56 8.89 -0.98 26.52
C THR A 56 10.04 -0.04 26.14
N SER A 57 11.26 -0.56 26.04
CA SER A 57 12.41 0.20 25.53
C SER A 57 12.43 0.33 24.01
N ASN A 58 11.47 -0.26 23.30
CA ASN A 58 11.45 -0.31 21.84
C ASN A 58 10.32 0.57 21.29
N CYS A 59 10.52 1.11 20.09
CA CYS A 59 9.49 1.80 19.32
C CYS A 59 8.97 0.89 18.20
N PHE A 60 7.70 1.07 17.85
CA PHE A 60 7.04 0.17 16.89
C PHE A 60 6.55 0.91 15.64
N ILE A 61 6.78 0.26 14.51
CA ILE A 61 6.16 0.55 13.22
C ILE A 61 5.61 -0.77 12.67
N TRP A 62 4.58 -0.69 11.83
CA TRP A 62 3.90 -1.88 11.33
C TRP A 62 4.08 -2.01 9.82
N GLU A 63 4.40 -3.22 9.41
CA GLU A 63 4.42 -3.64 8.01
C GLU A 63 3.45 -4.81 7.85
N PHE A 64 2.41 -4.61 7.06
CA PHE A 64 1.41 -5.63 6.76
C PHE A 64 1.71 -6.23 5.39
N ASN A 65 2.06 -7.51 5.36
CA ASN A 65 2.31 -8.28 4.16
C ASN A 65 1.06 -9.09 3.79
N PHE A 66 0.52 -8.93 2.59
CA PHE A 66 -0.76 -9.53 2.20
C PHE A 66 -0.61 -10.85 1.42
N CYS A 67 -1.48 -11.82 1.70
CA CYS A 67 -1.45 -13.14 1.04
C CYS A 67 -2.18 -13.21 -0.31
N ASP A 68 -2.95 -12.17 -0.64
CA ASP A 68 -3.85 -12.15 -1.79
C ASP A 68 -3.13 -12.06 -3.15
N PHE A 69 -1.88 -11.56 -3.16
CA PHE A 69 -1.05 -11.45 -4.35
C PHE A 69 -0.17 -12.70 -4.56
N ASN A 70 -0.28 -13.29 -5.75
CA ASN A 70 0.50 -14.43 -6.18
C ASN A 70 1.14 -14.15 -7.55
N VAL A 71 2.47 -14.08 -7.57
CA VAL A 71 3.26 -13.79 -8.79
C VAL A 71 2.97 -14.74 -9.96
N LYS A 72 2.57 -15.99 -9.69
CA LYS A 72 2.30 -16.99 -10.75
C LYS A 72 0.94 -16.80 -11.43
N ARG A 73 0.00 -16.11 -10.77
CA ARG A 73 -1.40 -16.01 -11.20
C ARG A 73 -1.82 -14.58 -11.52
N ASP A 74 -1.37 -13.63 -10.72
CA ASP A 74 -1.89 -12.28 -10.73
C ASP A 74 -1.09 -11.37 -11.69
N LEU A 75 -1.78 -10.39 -12.28
CA LEU A 75 -1.15 -9.40 -13.16
C LEU A 75 -0.11 -8.59 -12.40
N HIS A 76 1.02 -8.32 -13.06
CA HIS A 76 2.11 -7.54 -12.48
C HIS A 76 3.07 -7.01 -13.54
N ASN A 77 3.79 -5.95 -13.20
CA ASN A 77 4.98 -5.53 -13.92
C ASN A 77 6.19 -6.36 -13.44
N LYS A 78 6.88 -7.04 -14.35
CA LYS A 78 8.01 -7.93 -14.01
C LYS A 78 9.16 -7.18 -13.35
N ASP A 79 9.52 -6.00 -13.86
CA ASP A 79 10.62 -5.20 -13.33
C ASP A 79 10.32 -4.74 -11.90
N SER A 80 9.06 -4.38 -11.63
CA SER A 80 8.61 -4.05 -10.27
C SER A 80 8.71 -5.24 -9.33
N ILE A 81 8.28 -6.44 -9.75
CA ILE A 81 8.43 -7.64 -8.92
C ILE A 81 9.89 -7.99 -8.66
N ASP A 82 10.75 -7.88 -9.66
CA ASP A 82 12.18 -8.15 -9.50
C ASP A 82 12.86 -7.12 -8.61
N LEU A 83 12.45 -5.85 -8.65
CA LEU A 83 12.89 -4.84 -7.70
C LEU A 83 12.47 -5.20 -6.27
N LEU A 84 11.19 -5.51 -6.05
CA LEU A 84 10.67 -5.86 -4.73
C LEU A 84 11.34 -7.11 -4.14
N ARG A 85 11.65 -8.11 -4.97
CA ARG A 85 12.47 -9.26 -4.53
C ARG A 85 13.84 -8.85 -4.04
N ARG A 86 14.52 -7.94 -4.76
CA ARG A 86 15.85 -7.43 -4.36
C ARG A 86 15.79 -6.61 -3.08
N GLN A 87 14.66 -5.97 -2.79
CA GLN A 87 14.42 -5.24 -1.53
C GLN A 87 14.00 -6.16 -0.36
N GLY A 88 13.86 -7.46 -0.59
CA GLY A 88 13.65 -8.45 0.47
C GLY A 88 12.24 -9.02 0.57
N ILE A 89 11.30 -8.64 -0.32
CA ILE A 89 9.95 -9.21 -0.28
C ILE A 89 9.98 -10.69 -0.70
N ASN A 90 9.55 -11.56 0.21
CA ASN A 90 9.36 -12.97 -0.05
C ASN A 90 7.90 -13.28 -0.39
N PHE A 91 7.57 -13.21 -1.67
CA PHE A 91 6.23 -13.47 -2.19
C PHE A 91 5.66 -14.85 -1.83
N ASN A 92 6.50 -15.89 -1.72
CA ASN A 92 6.03 -17.22 -1.34
C ASN A 92 5.62 -17.24 0.14
N CYS A 93 6.39 -16.58 1.01
CA CYS A 93 6.02 -16.42 2.41
C CYS A 93 4.73 -15.59 2.55
N ASN A 94 4.56 -14.53 1.77
CA ASN A 94 3.33 -13.73 1.79
C ASN A 94 2.09 -14.58 1.47
N VAL A 95 2.15 -15.45 0.46
CA VAL A 95 1.01 -16.35 0.13
C VAL A 95 0.66 -17.30 1.27
N ILE A 96 1.64 -17.77 2.05
CA ILE A 96 1.43 -18.79 3.10
C ILE A 96 1.08 -18.15 4.46
N HIS A 97 1.74 -17.05 4.80
CA HIS A 97 1.72 -16.45 6.14
C HIS A 97 1.19 -15.01 6.16
N GLY A 98 0.92 -14.43 4.99
CA GLY A 98 0.45 -13.06 4.87
C GLY A 98 -0.96 -12.86 5.43
N VAL A 99 -1.24 -11.62 5.76
CA VAL A 99 -2.54 -11.16 6.23
C VAL A 99 -3.54 -11.21 5.07
N ASN A 100 -4.77 -11.64 5.35
CA ASN A 100 -5.85 -11.54 4.38
C ASN A 100 -6.29 -10.07 4.24
N LEU A 101 -6.24 -9.54 3.01
CA LEU A 101 -6.53 -8.15 2.69
C LEU A 101 -7.94 -7.72 3.16
N PHE A 102 -8.95 -8.54 2.87
CA PHE A 102 -10.34 -8.23 3.22
C PHE A 102 -10.52 -8.13 4.73
N HIS A 103 -9.99 -9.11 5.48
CA HIS A 103 -10.07 -9.10 6.94
C HIS A 103 -9.32 -7.91 7.55
N PHE A 104 -8.15 -7.56 7.00
CA PHE A 104 -7.40 -6.39 7.45
C PHE A 104 -8.20 -5.09 7.30
N PHE A 105 -8.82 -4.86 6.13
CA PHE A 105 -9.61 -3.65 5.92
C PHE A 105 -10.90 -3.61 6.75
N GLU A 106 -11.51 -4.77 7.05
CA GLU A 106 -12.62 -4.85 8.01
C GLU A 106 -12.18 -4.35 9.40
N LEU A 107 -11.01 -4.81 9.88
CA LEU A 107 -10.46 -4.36 11.17
C LEU A 107 -10.07 -2.89 11.14
N MET A 108 -9.44 -2.42 10.06
CA MET A 108 -9.08 -1.02 9.90
C MET A 108 -10.30 -0.09 9.89
N ALA A 109 -11.41 -0.51 9.26
CA ALA A 109 -12.65 0.25 9.25
C ALA A 109 -13.24 0.43 10.67
N ARG A 110 -12.91 -0.48 11.59
CA ARG A 110 -13.35 -0.47 13.01
C ARG A 110 -12.30 0.07 13.98
N SER A 111 -11.06 0.29 13.54
CA SER A 111 -9.95 0.69 14.41
C SER A 111 -9.96 2.18 14.80
N GLY A 112 -10.77 2.99 14.12
CA GLY A 112 -10.77 4.45 14.29
C GLY A 112 -9.65 5.17 13.55
N LEU A 113 -8.89 4.48 12.69
CA LEU A 113 -7.87 5.09 11.81
C LEU A 113 -8.47 5.82 10.61
N VAL A 114 -9.61 5.34 10.12
CA VAL A 114 -10.33 5.92 8.99
C VAL A 114 -11.59 6.63 9.47
N ARG A 115 -11.99 7.70 8.77
CA ARG A 115 -13.16 8.54 9.12
C ARG A 115 -13.09 9.11 10.55
N ASN A 116 -11.90 9.48 10.99
CA ASN A 116 -11.65 10.08 12.30
C ASN A 116 -10.87 11.38 12.11
N GLU A 117 -11.52 12.51 12.40
CA GLU A 117 -10.93 13.85 12.23
C GLU A 117 -9.74 14.12 13.15
N ARG A 118 -9.54 13.29 14.19
CA ARG A 118 -8.38 13.38 15.09
C ARG A 118 -7.13 12.70 14.52
N VAL A 119 -7.24 11.98 13.40
CA VAL A 119 -6.12 11.29 12.76
C VAL A 119 -5.65 12.09 11.57
N THR A 120 -4.36 12.42 11.55
CA THR A 120 -3.70 13.05 10.40
C THR A 120 -2.95 12.00 9.61
N TRP A 121 -3.29 11.84 8.33
CA TRP A 121 -2.56 10.94 7.43
C TRP A 121 -1.40 11.67 6.75
N VAL A 122 -0.21 11.09 6.84
CA VAL A 122 0.99 11.59 6.17
C VAL A 122 1.44 10.55 5.14
N THR A 123 1.65 10.99 3.90
CA THR A 123 2.12 10.18 2.77
C THR A 123 3.15 10.96 1.94
N PHE A 124 3.90 10.26 1.10
CA PHE A 124 4.84 10.85 0.15
C PHE A 124 4.53 10.33 -1.25
N HIS A 125 4.14 11.20 -2.18
CA HIS A 125 3.60 10.78 -3.48
C HIS A 125 2.42 9.79 -3.40
N GLY A 126 1.62 9.85 -2.32
CA GLY A 126 0.66 8.79 -1.97
C GLY A 126 -0.64 8.73 -2.77
N THR A 127 -0.62 9.10 -4.05
CA THR A 127 -1.78 8.94 -4.95
C THR A 127 -2.14 7.46 -5.12
N TYR A 128 -1.15 6.59 -5.30
CA TYR A 128 -1.38 5.15 -5.38
C TYR A 128 -1.70 4.56 -4.01
N ASP A 129 -1.01 4.99 -2.96
CA ASP A 129 -1.25 4.48 -1.60
C ASP A 129 -2.69 4.70 -1.15
N PHE A 130 -3.22 5.92 -1.33
CA PHE A 130 -4.64 6.19 -1.08
C PHE A 130 -5.55 5.48 -2.08
N GLY A 131 -5.12 5.30 -3.33
CA GLY A 131 -5.84 4.52 -4.32
C GLY A 131 -6.11 3.09 -3.82
N TYR A 132 -5.10 2.42 -3.27
CA TYR A 132 -5.24 1.09 -2.69
C TYR A 132 -6.03 1.07 -1.38
N LEU A 133 -5.93 2.11 -0.55
CA LEU A 133 -6.67 2.21 0.69
C LEU A 133 -8.18 2.43 0.48
N VAL A 134 -8.58 3.03 -0.64
CA VAL A 134 -9.97 3.32 -1.00
C VAL A 134 -10.62 2.22 -1.84
N LYS A 135 -9.83 1.35 -2.47
CA LYS A 135 -10.29 0.20 -3.27
C LYS A 135 -11.04 -0.82 -2.41
#